data_AF-A0A453RTC7-F1
#
_entry.id   AF-A0A453RTC7-F1
#
_cell.length_a   1.000
_cell.length_b   1.000
_cell.length_c   1.000
_cell.angle_alpha   90.00
_cell.angle_beta   90.00
_cell.angle_gamma   90.00
#
_symmetry.space_group_name_H-M   'P 1'
#
loop_
_entity.id
_entity.type
_entity.pdbx_description
1 polymer ?
#
loop_
_entity_poly.entity_id
_entity_poly.type
_entity_poly.pdbx_seq_one_letter_code
_entity_poly.pdbx_strand_id
1 'polypeptide(L)'
;KMIVRNIVLRPDKFIWLTVMGLLCYFNRVELRDEWRLENRQAFANIWSDMVYGVALFLLMYFNQSKVAMIKFTGYKLLNNISDSGKAFLIILVSDILLGYHSEAGWHSLVEIILDHYGLETDQAAVTFFVCLVPVALDVFIKFWVYKYLPRLSPSVGNILDEIRRH
;
A
#
# COMPACT_ATOMS: atom_id res chain seq x y z
N LYS A 1 53.67 -8.76 38.46
CA LYS A 1 53.54 -10.22 38.23
C LYS A 1 52.19 -10.48 37.57
N MET A 2 52.20 -10.57 36.24
CA MET A 2 51.00 -10.72 35.43
C MET A 2 50.50 -12.17 35.55
N ILE A 3 49.30 -12.33 36.08
CA ILE A 3 48.66 -13.62 36.33
C ILE A 3 48.23 -14.19 34.98
N VAL A 4 49.11 -14.99 34.36
CA VAL A 4 48.73 -15.88 33.24
C VAL A 4 47.99 -17.06 33.88
N ARG A 5 46.67 -16.93 34.05
CA ARG A 5 45.82 -18.09 34.36
C ARG A 5 45.79 -18.98 33.12
N ASN A 6 46.58 -20.05 33.16
CA ASN A 6 46.44 -21.19 32.26
C ASN A 6 45.03 -21.77 32.42
N ILE A 7 44.12 -21.38 31.54
CA ILE A 7 42.81 -22.03 31.42
C ILE A 7 43.04 -23.34 30.68
N VAL A 8 43.34 -24.40 31.42
CA VAL A 8 43.26 -25.77 30.91
C VAL A 8 41.77 -26.10 30.77
N LEU A 9 41.19 -25.78 29.60
CA LEU A 9 39.84 -26.21 29.25
C LEU A 9 39.86 -27.74 29.19
N ARG A 10 39.02 -28.39 30.00
CA ARG A 10 38.86 -29.84 29.91
C ARG A 10 38.38 -30.23 28.49
N PRO A 11 38.74 -31.42 27.99
CA PRO A 11 38.43 -31.85 26.62
C PRO A 11 36.94 -31.83 26.29
N ASP A 12 36.06 -32.08 27.27
CA ASP A 12 34.60 -31.94 27.13
C ASP A 12 34.17 -30.52 26.76
N LYS A 13 34.80 -29.50 27.35
CA LYS A 13 34.51 -28.08 27.08
C LYS A 13 35.10 -27.61 25.75
N PHE A 14 36.26 -28.13 25.36
CA PHE A 14 36.90 -27.80 24.09
C PHE A 14 36.06 -28.31 22.90
N ILE A 15 35.58 -29.56 22.98
CA ILE A 15 34.67 -30.13 21.98
C ILE A 15 33.41 -29.27 21.88
N TRP A 16 32.80 -28.91 23.02
CA TRP A 16 31.61 -28.05 23.04
C TRP A 16 31.83 -26.68 22.39
N LEU A 17 32.96 -26.02 22.67
CA LEU A 17 33.34 -24.74 22.07
C LEU A 17 33.52 -24.83 20.55
N THR A 18 34.16 -25.90 20.06
CA THR A 18 34.36 -26.10 18.62
C THR A 18 33.05 -26.39 17.89
N VAL A 19 32.17 -27.23 18.46
CA VAL A 19 30.86 -27.52 17.89
C VAL A 19 29.98 -26.26 17.88
N MET A 20 29.93 -25.52 18.99
CA MET A 20 29.18 -24.25 19.06
C MET A 20 29.72 -23.20 18.09
N GLY A 21 31.04 -23.13 17.91
CA GLY A 21 31.69 -22.25 16.94
C GLY A 21 31.33 -22.63 15.49
N LEU A 22 31.30 -23.92 15.17
CA LEU A 22 30.91 -24.42 13.85
C LEU A 22 29.42 -24.15 13.57
N LEU A 23 28.55 -24.37 14.57
CA LEU A 23 27.11 -24.11 14.46
C LEU A 23 26.82 -22.61 14.26
N CYS A 24 27.53 -21.75 14.99
CA CYS A 24 27.42 -20.29 14.84
C CYS A 24 27.99 -19.81 13.49
N TYR A 25 29.02 -20.48 12.96
CA TYR A 25 29.51 -20.22 11.61
C TYR A 25 28.48 -20.61 10.54
N PHE A 26 27.89 -21.79 10.65
CA PHE A 26 26.87 -22.28 9.72
C PHE A 26 25.64 -21.36 9.69
N ASN A 27 25.06 -21.04 10.87
CA ASN A 27 23.93 -20.11 10.97
C ASN A 27 24.26 -18.72 10.38
N ARG A 28 25.49 -18.23 10.53
CA ARG A 28 25.89 -16.93 9.95
C ARG A 28 26.03 -16.94 8.43
N VAL A 29 26.32 -18.09 7.82
CA VAL A 29 26.37 -18.22 6.36
C VAL A 29 24.94 -18.32 5.83
N GLU A 30 24.09 -19.14 6.45
CA GLU A 30 22.69 -19.31 6.07
C GLU A 30 21.91 -17.99 6.14
N LEU A 31 21.98 -17.28 7.28
CA LEU A 31 21.35 -15.95 7.43
C LEU A 31 21.85 -14.91 6.42
N ARG A 32 23.13 -15.00 6.02
CA ARG A 32 23.71 -14.09 5.03
C ARG A 32 23.14 -14.35 3.64
N ASP A 33 22.96 -15.62 3.29
CA ASP A 33 22.45 -16.02 1.98
C ASP A 33 20.95 -15.74 1.88
N GLU A 34 20.18 -15.96 2.96
CA GLU A 34 18.78 -15.56 3.08
C GLU A 34 18.61 -14.04 2.90
N TRP A 35 19.36 -13.23 3.66
CA TRP A 35 19.30 -11.77 3.57
C TRP A 35 19.67 -11.25 2.17
N ARG A 36 20.64 -11.90 1.49
CA ARG A 36 21.01 -11.55 0.11
C ARG A 36 19.93 -11.90 -0.89
N LEU A 37 19.23 -13.01 -0.69
CA LEU A 37 18.15 -13.44 -1.57
C LEU A 37 16.95 -12.50 -1.43
N GLU A 38 16.54 -12.18 -0.20
CA GLU A 38 15.44 -11.26 0.10
C GLU A 38 15.71 -9.87 -0.46
N ASN A 39 16.89 -9.30 -0.22
CA ASN A 39 17.25 -7.97 -0.72
C ASN A 39 17.28 -7.94 -2.26
N ARG A 40 17.74 -9.02 -2.90
CA ARG A 40 17.71 -9.14 -4.37
C ARG A 40 16.28 -9.21 -4.91
N GLN A 41 15.39 -9.94 -4.24
CA GLN A 41 13.99 -10.06 -4.63
C GLN A 41 13.24 -8.74 -4.46
N ALA A 42 13.39 -8.07 -3.30
CA ALA A 42 12.83 -6.75 -3.05
C ALA A 42 13.24 -5.73 -4.12
N PHE A 43 14.54 -5.67 -4.43
CA PHE A 43 15.05 -4.81 -5.49
C PHE A 43 14.52 -5.19 -6.88
N ALA A 44 14.41 -6.48 -7.18
CA ALA A 44 13.86 -6.94 -8.45
C ALA A 44 12.38 -6.59 -8.60
N ASN A 45 11.59 -6.68 -7.54
CA ASN A 45 10.18 -6.28 -7.52
C ASN A 45 10.03 -4.78 -7.79
N ILE A 46 10.77 -3.95 -7.04
CA ILE A 46 10.81 -2.49 -7.25
C ILE A 46 11.14 -2.15 -8.70
N TRP A 47 12.19 -2.78 -9.23
CA TRP A 47 12.66 -2.51 -10.57
C TRP A 47 11.65 -2.95 -11.63
N SER A 48 11.04 -4.13 -11.44
CA SER A 48 10.01 -4.66 -12.33
C SER A 48 8.80 -3.73 -12.40
N ASP A 49 8.31 -3.27 -11.25
CA ASP A 49 7.14 -2.39 -11.18
C ASP A 49 7.45 -1.01 -11.77
N MET A 50 8.66 -0.48 -11.55
CA MET A 50 9.10 0.76 -12.16
C MET A 50 9.16 0.64 -13.69
N VAL A 51 9.77 -0.42 -14.22
CA VAL A 51 9.85 -0.65 -15.67
C VAL A 51 8.45 -0.85 -16.26
N TYR A 52 7.57 -1.60 -15.58
CA TYR A 52 6.18 -1.77 -15.99
C TYR A 52 5.44 -0.43 -16.05
N GLY A 53 5.57 0.40 -15.01
CA GLY A 53 4.95 1.73 -14.95
C GLY A 53 5.44 2.66 -16.06
N VAL A 54 6.76 2.71 -16.31
CA VAL A 54 7.35 3.51 -17.39
C VAL A 54 6.89 3.01 -18.76
N ALA A 55 6.89 1.70 -18.99
CA ALA A 55 6.44 1.12 -20.25
C ALA A 55 4.95 1.40 -20.51
N LEU A 56 4.10 1.26 -19.50
CA LEU A 56 2.67 1.59 -19.58
C LEU A 56 2.46 3.08 -19.86
N PHE A 57 3.19 3.95 -19.16
CA PHE A 57 3.11 5.39 -19.36
C PHE A 57 3.53 5.79 -20.78
N LEU A 58 4.64 5.25 -21.28
CA LEU A 58 5.08 5.47 -22.66
C LEU A 58 4.04 4.95 -23.66
N LEU A 59 3.48 3.75 -23.44
CA LEU A 59 2.45 3.19 -24.30
C LEU A 59 1.21 4.09 -24.37
N MET A 60 0.74 4.59 -23.22
CA MET A 60 -0.37 5.55 -23.15
C MET A 60 0.00 6.87 -23.83
N TYR A 61 1.24 7.34 -23.65
CA TYR A 61 1.72 8.58 -24.25
C TYR A 61 1.78 8.50 -25.78
N PHE A 62 2.23 7.38 -26.34
CA PHE A 62 2.27 7.19 -27.80
C PHE A 62 0.89 6.89 -28.39
N ASN A 63 0.00 6.21 -27.65
CA ASN A 63 -1.35 5.86 -28.12
C ASN A 63 -2.44 6.85 -27.66
N GLN A 64 -2.20 8.16 -27.82
CA GLN A 64 -3.15 9.21 -27.42
C GLN A 64 -4.55 9.00 -28.00
N SER A 65 -4.68 8.51 -29.24
CA SER A 65 -5.98 8.28 -29.88
C SER A 65 -6.83 7.23 -29.15
N LYS A 66 -6.22 6.14 -28.68
CA LYS A 66 -6.94 5.10 -27.91
C LYS A 66 -7.31 5.60 -26.52
N VAL A 67 -6.40 6.34 -25.88
CA VAL A 67 -6.67 6.97 -24.58
C VAL A 67 -7.80 7.99 -24.70
N ALA A 68 -7.83 8.79 -25.77
CA ALA A 68 -8.89 9.74 -26.06
C ALA A 68 -10.24 9.04 -26.28
N MET A 69 -10.26 7.88 -26.96
CA MET A 69 -11.47 7.08 -27.15
C MET A 69 -12.01 6.51 -25.83
N ILE A 70 -11.14 6.06 -24.92
CA ILE A 70 -11.53 5.59 -23.58
C ILE A 70 -12.06 6.76 -22.76
N LYS A 71 -11.37 7.91 -22.77
CA LYS A 71 -11.84 9.14 -22.11
C LYS A 71 -13.20 9.57 -22.63
N PHE A 72 -13.39 9.57 -23.93
CA PHE A 72 -14.66 9.92 -24.58
C PHE A 72 -15.77 8.95 -24.20
N THR A 73 -15.50 7.65 -24.25
CA THR A 73 -16.47 6.60 -23.88
C THR A 73 -16.86 6.71 -22.41
N GLY A 74 -15.89 6.90 -21.51
CA GLY A 74 -16.14 7.12 -20.08
C GLY A 74 -16.95 8.38 -19.83
N TYR A 75 -16.57 9.50 -20.48
CA TYR A 75 -17.31 10.76 -20.37
C TYR A 75 -18.75 10.63 -20.89
N LYS A 76 -18.95 9.92 -22.01
CA LYS A 76 -20.27 9.66 -22.59
C LYS A 76 -21.13 8.75 -21.73
N LEU A 77 -20.54 7.71 -21.12
CA LEU A 77 -21.20 6.84 -20.14
C LEU A 77 -21.65 7.65 -18.91
N LEU A 78 -20.73 8.41 -18.32
CA LEU A 78 -21.02 9.23 -17.16
C LEU A 78 -22.09 10.29 -17.47
N ASN A 79 -22.03 10.95 -18.63
CA ASN A 79 -23.01 11.96 -19.02
C ASN A 79 -24.37 11.39 -19.44
N ASN A 80 -24.46 10.13 -19.84
CA ASN A 80 -25.75 9.48 -20.13
C ASN A 80 -26.53 9.12 -18.86
N ILE A 81 -25.85 9.05 -17.72
CA ILE A 81 -26.51 8.81 -16.42
C ILE A 81 -27.20 10.12 -15.99
N SER A 82 -28.37 10.00 -15.36
CA SER A 82 -29.04 11.15 -14.75
C SER A 82 -28.15 11.85 -13.73
N ASP A 83 -28.30 13.15 -13.52
CA ASP A 83 -27.43 13.88 -12.59
C ASP A 83 -27.53 13.34 -11.15
N SER A 84 -28.70 12.82 -10.75
CA SER A 84 -28.87 12.08 -9.50
C SER A 84 -28.15 10.72 -9.49
N GLY A 85 -28.13 10.01 -10.61
CA GLY A 85 -27.41 8.74 -10.75
C GLY A 85 -25.89 8.91 -10.72
N LYS A 86 -25.35 10.03 -11.24
CA LYS A 86 -23.93 10.37 -11.10
C LYS A 86 -23.55 10.55 -9.63
N ALA A 87 -24.37 11.30 -8.87
CA ALA A 87 -24.16 11.51 -7.45
C ALA A 87 -24.25 10.18 -6.67
N PHE A 88 -25.25 9.36 -6.97
CA PHE A 88 -25.40 8.03 -6.36
C PHE A 88 -24.22 7.11 -6.68
N LEU A 89 -23.74 7.07 -7.92
CA LEU A 89 -22.56 6.29 -8.31
C LEU A 89 -21.31 6.73 -7.53
N ILE A 90 -21.09 8.05 -7.40
CA ILE A 90 -19.95 8.57 -6.63
C ILE A 90 -20.06 8.18 -5.16
N ILE A 91 -21.24 8.33 -4.56
CA ILE A 91 -21.49 7.93 -3.17
C ILE A 91 -21.25 6.43 -3.00
N LEU A 92 -21.79 5.60 -3.89
CA LEU A 92 -21.63 4.14 -3.85
C LEU A 92 -20.18 3.70 -4.03
N VAL A 93 -19.44 4.31 -4.97
CA VAL A 93 -18.00 4.04 -5.14
C VAL A 93 -17.22 4.49 -3.92
N SER A 94 -17.53 5.66 -3.37
CA SER A 94 -16.89 6.14 -2.14
C SER A 94 -17.20 5.23 -0.96
N ASP A 95 -18.42 4.76 -0.83
CA ASP A 95 -18.84 3.88 0.25
C ASP A 95 -18.26 2.46 0.09
N ILE A 96 -17.98 1.98 -1.12
CA ILE A 96 -17.22 0.74 -1.32
C ILE A 96 -15.74 0.95 -0.97
N LEU A 97 -15.13 2.08 -1.35
CA LEU A 97 -13.72 2.36 -1.05
C LEU A 97 -13.48 2.65 0.44
N LEU A 98 -14.45 3.30 1.10
CA LEU A 98 -14.41 3.72 2.50
C LEU A 98 -15.04 2.66 3.42
N GLY A 99 -16.04 1.93 2.95
CA GLY A 99 -16.80 0.91 3.66
C GLY A 99 -16.15 -0.48 3.69
N TYR A 100 -14.86 -0.58 3.36
CA TYR A 100 -14.00 -1.67 3.87
C TYR A 100 -13.77 -1.49 5.39
N HIS A 101 -14.85 -1.63 6.15
CA HIS A 101 -14.87 -1.66 7.60
C HIS A 101 -14.13 -2.90 8.13
N SER A 102 -12.85 -2.75 8.30
CA SER A 102 -12.12 -3.03 9.53
C SER A 102 -10.70 -2.59 9.22
N GLU A 103 -10.02 -1.95 10.15
CA GLU A 103 -8.58 -1.62 10.04
C GLU A 103 -7.79 -2.75 9.37
N ALA A 104 -8.20 -4.01 9.56
CA ALA A 104 -7.74 -5.20 8.87
C ALA A 104 -7.61 -5.10 7.33
N GLY A 105 -8.55 -4.50 6.60
CA GLY A 105 -8.49 -4.41 5.13
C GLY A 105 -7.37 -3.48 4.66
N TRP A 106 -7.29 -2.31 5.26
CA TRP A 106 -6.21 -1.35 5.01
C TRP A 106 -4.87 -1.84 5.55
N HIS A 107 -4.87 -2.52 6.70
CA HIS A 107 -3.68 -3.15 7.27
C HIS A 107 -3.13 -4.22 6.34
N SER A 108 -3.98 -5.15 5.89
CA SER A 108 -3.57 -6.22 4.95
C SER A 108 -3.07 -5.64 3.63
N LEU A 109 -3.71 -4.58 3.12
CA LEU A 109 -3.27 -3.92 1.89
C LEU A 109 -1.88 -3.31 2.05
N VAL A 110 -1.62 -2.62 3.16
CA VAL A 110 -0.31 -2.01 3.43
C VAL A 110 0.75 -3.08 3.68
N GLU A 111 0.42 -4.15 4.41
CA GLU A 111 1.32 -5.28 4.68
C GLU A 111 1.73 -5.98 3.39
N ILE A 112 0.78 -6.29 2.49
CA ILE A 112 1.09 -6.88 1.17
C ILE A 112 1.99 -5.97 0.34
N ILE A 113 1.76 -4.65 0.40
CA ILE A 113 2.60 -3.67 -0.31
C ILE A 113 4.01 -3.67 0.29
N LEU A 114 4.15 -3.54 1.62
CA LEU A 114 5.45 -3.49 2.29
C LEU A 114 6.25 -4.78 2.09
N ASP A 115 5.59 -5.94 2.17
CA ASP A 115 6.19 -7.25 1.90
C ASP A 115 6.68 -7.36 0.45
N HIS A 116 5.88 -6.90 -0.51
CA HIS A 116 6.27 -6.89 -1.93
C HIS A 116 7.50 -6.01 -2.18
N TYR A 117 7.62 -4.92 -1.42
CA TYR A 117 8.77 -4.01 -1.43
C TYR A 117 9.93 -4.45 -0.53
N GLY A 118 9.79 -5.53 0.24
CA GLY A 118 10.79 -6.04 1.18
C GLY A 118 11.19 -5.04 2.27
N LEU A 119 10.28 -4.15 2.67
CA LEU A 119 10.52 -3.16 3.71
C LEU A 119 10.12 -3.72 5.08
N GLU A 120 10.93 -3.44 6.11
CA GLU A 120 10.60 -3.83 7.49
C GLU A 120 9.29 -3.15 7.92
N THR A 121 8.30 -3.96 8.27
CA THR A 121 6.96 -3.55 8.64
C THR A 121 6.96 -2.97 10.06
N ASP A 122 7.13 -1.65 10.19
CA ASP A 122 6.90 -0.98 11.47
C ASP A 122 5.40 -0.86 11.74
N GLN A 123 4.92 -1.59 12.76
CA GLN A 123 3.51 -1.58 13.15
C GLN A 123 3.01 -0.15 13.45
N ALA A 124 3.85 0.71 14.04
CA ALA A 124 3.45 2.09 14.32
C ALA A 124 3.22 2.90 13.04
N ALA A 125 4.09 2.77 12.03
CA ALA A 125 3.93 3.40 10.73
C ALA A 125 2.70 2.87 9.97
N VAL A 126 2.44 1.56 10.00
CA VAL A 126 1.26 0.95 9.37
C VAL A 126 -0.02 1.45 10.04
N THR A 127 -0.10 1.41 11.38
CA THR A 127 -1.25 1.94 12.12
C THR A 127 -1.48 3.42 11.82
N PHE A 128 -0.41 4.23 11.79
CA PHE A 128 -0.52 5.65 11.45
C PHE A 128 -1.12 5.86 10.05
N PHE A 129 -0.66 5.08 9.05
CA PHE A 129 -1.20 5.15 7.70
C PHE A 129 -2.67 4.76 7.64
N VAL A 130 -3.03 3.62 8.25
CA VAL A 130 -4.40 3.08 8.28
C VAL A 130 -5.36 4.03 9.01
N CYS A 131 -4.89 4.76 10.02
CA CYS A 131 -5.72 5.76 10.71
C CYS A 131 -5.85 7.08 9.93
N LEU A 132 -4.79 7.53 9.26
CA LEU A 132 -4.78 8.86 8.64
C LEU A 132 -5.36 8.87 7.22
N VAL A 133 -4.94 7.94 6.37
CA VAL A 133 -5.22 7.98 4.93
C VAL A 133 -6.71 7.73 4.62
N PRO A 134 -7.35 6.68 5.16
CA PRO A 134 -8.77 6.44 4.89
C PRO A 134 -9.65 7.59 5.38
N VAL A 135 -9.33 8.16 6.55
CA VAL A 135 -10.06 9.31 7.12
C VAL A 135 -9.86 10.57 6.27
N ALA A 136 -8.64 10.84 5.81
CA ALA A 136 -8.38 11.97 4.93
C ALA A 136 -9.09 11.82 3.57
N LEU A 137 -9.10 10.61 3.00
CA LEU A 137 -9.80 10.30 1.75
C LEU A 137 -11.32 10.44 1.93
N ASP A 138 -11.89 10.00 3.05
CA ASP A 138 -13.31 10.19 3.38
C ASP A 138 -13.69 11.67 3.34
N VAL A 139 -12.94 12.50 4.05
CA VAL A 139 -13.17 13.95 4.11
C VAL A 139 -12.99 14.60 2.74
N PHE A 140 -11.95 14.22 2.00
CA PHE A 140 -11.69 14.76 0.67
C PHE A 140 -12.82 14.41 -0.31
N ILE A 141 -13.29 13.15 -0.33
CA ILE A 141 -14.37 12.72 -1.20
C ILE A 141 -15.67 13.41 -0.80
N LYS A 142 -16.02 13.48 0.49
CA LYS A 142 -17.21 14.22 0.96
C LYS A 142 -17.14 15.70 0.58
N PHE A 143 -15.99 16.33 0.73
CA PHE A 143 -15.77 17.71 0.30
C PHE A 143 -15.95 17.89 -1.22
N TRP A 144 -15.37 16.97 -2.00
CA TRP A 144 -15.49 16.97 -3.45
C TRP A 144 -16.96 16.79 -3.87
N VAL A 145 -17.65 15.80 -3.30
CA VAL A 145 -19.09 15.58 -3.49
C VAL A 145 -19.87 16.86 -3.19
N TYR A 146 -19.67 17.49 -2.04
CA TYR A 146 -20.38 18.72 -1.67
C TYR A 146 -20.10 19.90 -2.63
N LYS A 147 -18.88 20.02 -3.14
CA LYS A 147 -18.48 21.10 -4.06
C LYS A 147 -18.94 20.86 -5.50
N TYR A 148 -19.02 19.61 -5.95
CA TYR A 148 -19.30 19.25 -7.34
C TYR A 148 -20.75 18.82 -7.58
N LEU A 149 -21.48 18.30 -6.58
CA LEU A 149 -22.91 17.96 -6.70
C LEU A 149 -23.79 19.16 -7.10
N PRO A 150 -23.67 20.35 -6.47
CA PRO A 150 -24.52 21.50 -6.81
C PRO A 150 -24.31 21.99 -8.26
N ARG A 151 -23.17 21.65 -8.87
CA ARG A 151 -22.85 22.00 -10.26
C ARG A 151 -23.37 20.97 -11.27
N LEU A 152 -23.66 19.75 -10.82
CA LEU A 152 -24.18 18.67 -11.65
C LEU A 152 -25.71 18.67 -11.70
N SER A 153 -26.40 19.15 -10.66
CA SER A 153 -27.87 19.26 -10.67
C SER A 153 -28.37 20.42 -9.78
N PRO A 154 -29.10 21.40 -10.34
CA PRO A 154 -29.84 22.39 -9.55
C PRO A 154 -30.92 21.76 -8.64
N SER A 155 -31.37 20.55 -8.95
CA SER A 155 -32.47 19.86 -8.25
C SER A 155 -32.02 19.23 -6.92
N VAL A 156 -30.77 18.77 -6.83
CA VAL A 156 -30.21 18.18 -5.59
C VAL A 156 -29.98 19.25 -4.52
N GLY A 157 -29.68 20.49 -4.92
CA GLY A 157 -29.59 21.63 -4.00
C GLY A 157 -30.89 21.85 -3.22
N ASN A 158 -32.03 21.79 -3.91
CA ASN A 158 -33.34 21.97 -3.27
C ASN A 158 -33.67 20.83 -2.29
N ILE A 159 -33.33 19.58 -2.61
CA ILE A 159 -33.59 18.42 -1.73
C ILE A 159 -32.66 18.44 -0.50
N LEU A 160 -31.40 18.85 -0.67
CA LEU A 160 -30.44 18.96 0.44
C LEU A 160 -30.78 20.12 1.38
N ASP A 161 -31.28 21.24 0.85
CA ASP A 161 -31.77 22.37 1.64
C ASP A 161 -33.07 22.03 2.39
N GLU A 162 -33.93 21.18 1.84
CA GLU A 162 -35.12 20.64 2.52
C GLU A 162 -34.72 19.78 3.73
N ILE A 163 -33.74 18.87 3.56
CA ILE A 163 -33.22 18.01 4.63
C ILE A 163 -32.47 18.84 5.70
N ARG A 164 -31.83 19.95 5.33
CA ARG A 164 -31.12 20.83 6.27
C ARG A 164 -32.04 21.77 7.06
N ARG A 165 -33.28 21.99 6.60
CA ARG A 165 -34.29 22.77 7.34
C ARG A 165 -35.03 21.97 8.40
N HIS A 166 -34.88 20.65 8.40
CA HIS A 166 -35.41 19.73 9.41
C HIS A 166 -34.30 19.19 10.31
#